data_AF-A0A1A8MP84-F1
#
_entry.id   AF-A0A1A8MP84-F1
#
_cell.length_a   1.000
_cell.length_b   1.000
_cell.length_c   1.000
_cell.angle_alpha   90.00
_cell.angle_beta   90.00
_cell.angle_gamma   90.00
#
_symmetry.space_group_name_H-M   'P 1'
#
loop_
_entity.id
_entity.type
_entity.pdbx_description
1 polymer ?
#
loop_
_entity_poly.entity_id
_entity_poly.type
_entity_poly.pdbx_seq_one_letter_code
_entity_poly.pdbx_strand_id
1 'polypeptide(L)'
;MGPDVPLLNEYKQEFFWKRFPQTVLGGARFKLGYCAPPYVYVNQAVLFLTPWLFGGIGTLLCQLQLLQELHAAVLSGMLMFTAAAGVQALAFYAARKSGTVERLGAPNILVDEEEVEFTNCVSPETLRFIAPGKRFGLNVVLHTIISGLLCGFGTWYVFLGRLTSLYGSIGVSLVVFVLSWVTLCIAEYSLIVNTATETATFQAQDTYEITPLTRPLYIFIFIAVDLADRFSNPVPELQLACQTLHVLFLFLPLLWALGALPPLDALLFWGMEQVLVFGMGGSPMSSNVRLLLMFAVSTGITVCNYFIPSALGVVLFSVTTGFLLSLDLSQVGSLSKSPREAFR
;
A
#
# COMPACT_ATOMS: atom_id res chain seq x y z
N MET A 1 17.73 15.11 -30.51
CA MET A 1 18.35 13.80 -30.22
C MET A 1 18.70 13.18 -31.57
N GLY A 2 19.94 12.72 -31.77
CA GLY A 2 20.34 12.10 -33.04
C GLY A 2 19.61 10.76 -33.25
N PRO A 3 19.26 10.40 -34.50
CA PRO A 3 18.49 9.19 -34.81
C PRO A 3 19.18 7.88 -34.42
N ASP A 4 20.50 7.89 -34.17
CA ASP A 4 21.30 6.70 -33.87
C ASP A 4 21.73 6.58 -32.40
N VAL A 5 21.22 7.45 -31.51
CA VAL A 5 21.50 7.31 -30.07
C VAL A 5 20.46 6.37 -29.46
N PRO A 6 20.84 5.15 -29.01
CA PRO A 6 19.90 4.24 -28.40
C PRO A 6 19.27 4.89 -27.17
N LEU A 7 17.94 4.75 -27.03
CA LEU A 7 17.16 5.30 -25.90
C LEU A 7 17.71 4.87 -24.53
N LEU A 8 18.36 3.70 -24.47
CA LEU A 8 19.07 3.18 -23.31
C LEU A 8 20.53 2.96 -23.67
N ASN A 9 21.42 3.65 -22.96
CA ASN A 9 22.84 3.31 -22.94
C ASN A 9 23.03 1.95 -22.23
N GLU A 10 24.07 1.17 -22.57
CA GLU A 10 24.32 -0.17 -22.02
C GLU A 10 24.33 -0.16 -20.48
N TYR A 11 24.95 0.85 -19.88
CA TYR A 11 24.95 1.08 -18.43
C TYR A 11 23.51 1.25 -17.87
N LYS A 12 22.66 2.05 -18.54
CA LYS A 12 21.27 2.27 -18.11
C LYS A 12 20.42 1.02 -18.32
N GLN A 13 20.73 0.23 -19.34
CA GLN A 13 20.04 -1.02 -19.63
C GLN A 13 20.29 -2.06 -18.53
N GLU A 14 21.54 -2.21 -18.07
CA GLU A 14 21.86 -3.12 -16.97
C GLU A 14 21.15 -2.72 -15.68
N PHE A 15 21.13 -1.42 -15.39
CA PHE A 15 20.40 -0.87 -14.25
C PHE A 15 18.89 -1.11 -14.34
N PHE A 16 18.29 -0.93 -15.51
CA PHE A 16 16.88 -1.24 -15.75
C PHE A 16 16.58 -2.72 -15.52
N TRP A 17 17.41 -3.63 -16.04
CA TRP A 17 17.23 -5.08 -15.85
C TRP A 17 17.47 -5.55 -14.42
N LYS A 18 18.18 -4.78 -13.60
CA LYS A 18 18.28 -5.02 -12.15
C LYS A 18 17.00 -4.58 -11.43
N ARG A 19 16.44 -3.42 -11.77
CA ARG A 19 15.30 -2.81 -11.06
C ARG A 19 13.93 -3.31 -11.51
N PHE A 20 13.73 -3.60 -12.79
CA PHE A 20 12.42 -4.01 -13.31
C PHE A 20 11.87 -5.27 -12.63
N PRO A 21 12.65 -6.37 -12.45
CA PRO A 21 12.18 -7.53 -11.69
C PRO A 21 11.89 -7.21 -10.23
N GLN A 22 12.66 -6.30 -9.61
CA GLN A 22 12.43 -5.87 -8.23
C GLN A 22 11.11 -5.11 -8.11
N THR A 23 10.78 -4.24 -9.06
CA THR A 23 9.49 -3.55 -9.10
C THR A 23 8.33 -4.53 -9.23
N VAL A 24 8.43 -5.50 -10.15
CA VAL A 24 7.38 -6.51 -10.39
C VAL A 24 7.18 -7.39 -9.15
N LEU A 25 8.26 -7.85 -8.53
CA LEU A 25 8.23 -8.77 -7.39
C LEU A 25 8.09 -8.08 -6.02
N GLY A 26 7.73 -6.80 -5.99
CA GLY A 26 7.43 -6.10 -4.74
C GLY A 26 8.64 -5.77 -3.88
N GLY A 27 9.81 -5.66 -4.49
CA GLY A 27 11.06 -5.29 -3.81
C GLY A 27 12.01 -6.45 -3.55
N ALA A 28 11.67 -7.67 -4.00
CA ALA A 28 12.54 -8.85 -3.87
C ALA A 28 13.75 -8.75 -4.82
N ARG A 29 14.96 -8.93 -4.29
CA ARG A 29 16.23 -8.70 -4.99
C ARG A 29 16.85 -10.01 -5.49
N PHE A 30 16.18 -10.70 -6.42
CA PHE A 30 16.69 -11.96 -6.97
C PHE A 30 17.83 -11.81 -7.99
N LYS A 31 18.02 -10.61 -8.56
CA LYS A 31 19.15 -10.30 -9.45
C LYS A 31 20.01 -9.23 -8.80
N LEU A 32 20.99 -9.67 -8.02
CA LEU A 32 22.03 -8.80 -7.46
C LEU A 32 23.13 -8.69 -8.51
N GLY A 33 23.61 -7.47 -8.77
CA GLY A 33 24.66 -7.20 -9.76
C GLY A 33 26.03 -7.78 -9.42
N TYR A 34 26.11 -8.58 -8.36
CA TYR A 34 27.30 -9.22 -7.80
C TYR A 34 26.93 -10.59 -7.22
N CYS A 35 27.90 -11.48 -7.02
CA CYS A 35 27.68 -12.85 -6.57
C CYS A 35 27.31 -12.90 -5.07
N ALA A 36 26.03 -12.73 -4.74
CA ALA A 36 25.53 -12.98 -3.39
C ALA A 36 25.48 -14.50 -3.07
N PRO A 37 25.75 -14.92 -1.82
CA PRO A 37 25.65 -16.31 -1.41
C PRO A 37 24.25 -16.90 -1.62
N PRO A 38 24.14 -18.21 -1.91
CA PRO A 38 22.87 -18.85 -2.25
C PRO A 38 21.82 -18.76 -1.12
N TYR A 39 22.25 -18.72 0.15
CA TYR A 39 21.35 -18.62 1.29
C TYR A 39 20.55 -17.31 1.34
N VAL A 40 21.04 -16.22 0.76
CA VAL A 40 20.34 -14.92 0.72
C VAL A 40 19.09 -15.03 -0.15
N TYR A 41 19.22 -15.67 -1.32
CA TYR A 41 18.10 -15.89 -2.25
C TYR A 41 17.07 -16.85 -1.67
N VAL A 42 17.52 -17.91 -0.98
CA VAL A 42 16.61 -18.85 -0.31
C VAL A 42 15.80 -18.14 0.78
N ASN A 43 16.45 -17.32 1.62
CA ASN A 43 15.74 -16.56 2.66
C ASN A 43 14.72 -15.58 2.07
N GLN A 44 15.07 -14.88 0.99
CA GLN A 44 14.12 -13.98 0.30
C GLN A 44 12.94 -14.76 -0.31
N ALA A 45 13.18 -15.92 -0.91
CA ALA A 45 12.13 -16.77 -1.47
C ALA A 45 11.19 -17.31 -0.37
N VAL A 46 11.74 -17.71 0.78
CA VAL A 46 10.94 -18.16 1.94
C VAL A 46 10.07 -17.03 2.47
N LEU A 47 10.63 -15.83 2.66
CA LEU A 47 9.86 -14.66 3.10
C LEU A 47 8.78 -14.27 2.09
N PHE A 48 9.08 -14.36 0.80
CA PHE A 48 8.12 -14.08 -0.28
C PHE A 48 6.95 -15.07 -0.30
N LEU A 49 7.21 -16.37 -0.07
CA LEU A 49 6.19 -17.41 -0.09
C LEU A 49 5.43 -17.55 1.25
N THR A 50 5.84 -16.82 2.29
CA THR A 50 5.24 -16.91 3.63
C THR A 50 3.72 -16.67 3.63
N PRO A 51 3.17 -15.64 2.93
CA PRO A 51 1.72 -15.41 2.89
C PRO A 51 0.97 -16.56 2.21
N TRP A 52 1.53 -17.13 1.14
CA TRP A 52 0.94 -18.28 0.46
C TRP A 52 0.96 -19.53 1.34
N LEU A 53 2.02 -19.77 2.12
CA LEU A 53 2.06 -20.91 3.04
C LEU A 53 0.97 -20.80 4.11
N PHE A 54 0.85 -19.66 4.79
CA PHE A 54 -0.14 -19.48 5.86
C PHE A 54 -1.57 -19.40 5.35
N GLY A 55 -1.79 -18.70 4.24
CA GLY A 55 -3.06 -18.71 3.53
C GLY A 55 -3.45 -20.10 3.04
N GLY A 56 -2.48 -20.83 2.49
CA GLY A 56 -2.61 -22.21 2.03
C GLY A 56 -3.08 -23.14 3.15
N ILE A 57 -2.47 -23.06 4.33
CA ILE A 57 -2.92 -23.81 5.53
C ILE A 57 -4.39 -23.48 5.84
N GLY A 58 -4.77 -22.20 5.84
CA GLY A 58 -6.16 -21.79 6.04
C GLY A 58 -7.11 -22.40 5.00
N THR A 59 -6.75 -22.33 3.72
CA THR A 59 -7.55 -22.91 2.63
C THR A 59 -7.69 -24.43 2.72
N LEU A 60 -6.62 -25.14 3.06
CA LEU A 60 -6.63 -26.59 3.22
C LEU A 60 -7.51 -27.04 4.39
N LEU A 61 -7.39 -26.37 5.54
CA LEU A 61 -8.22 -26.67 6.71
C LEU A 61 -9.72 -26.43 6.44
N CYS A 62 -10.03 -25.41 5.64
CA CYS A 62 -11.39 -25.16 5.17
C CYS A 62 -11.88 -26.26 4.21
N GLN A 63 -11.04 -26.70 3.28
CA GLN A 63 -11.38 -27.79 2.34
C GLN A 63 -11.58 -29.14 3.02
N LEU A 64 -10.83 -29.40 4.09
CA LEU A 64 -11.00 -30.59 4.93
C LEU A 64 -12.22 -30.51 5.86
N GLN A 65 -13.03 -29.44 5.76
CA GLN A 65 -14.20 -29.19 6.60
C GLN A 65 -13.90 -29.13 8.10
N LEU A 66 -12.63 -28.87 8.48
CA LEU A 66 -12.21 -28.75 9.87
C LEU A 66 -12.51 -27.36 10.44
N LEU A 67 -12.53 -26.34 9.58
CA LEU A 67 -12.74 -24.94 9.93
C LEU A 67 -13.71 -24.28 8.94
N GLN A 68 -14.54 -23.37 9.44
CA GLN A 68 -15.36 -22.50 8.59
C GLN A 68 -14.49 -21.43 7.92
N GLU A 69 -14.93 -20.91 6.77
CA GLU A 69 -14.18 -19.94 5.95
C GLU A 69 -13.67 -18.73 6.74
N LEU A 70 -14.53 -18.13 7.58
CA LEU A 70 -14.16 -16.97 8.40
C LEU A 70 -13.06 -17.32 9.41
N HIS A 71 -13.16 -18.47 10.08
CA HIS A 71 -12.19 -18.91 11.07
C HIS A 71 -10.85 -19.27 10.42
N ALA A 72 -10.87 -19.85 9.22
CA ALA A 72 -9.69 -20.14 8.43
C ALA A 72 -8.98 -18.85 7.96
N ALA A 73 -9.73 -17.82 7.57
CA ALA A 73 -9.19 -16.50 7.23
C ALA A 73 -8.59 -15.78 8.45
N VAL A 74 -9.25 -15.85 9.61
CA VAL A 74 -8.70 -15.29 10.85
C VAL A 74 -7.41 -16.01 11.24
N LEU A 75 -7.36 -17.34 11.10
CA LEU A 75 -6.17 -18.13 11.39
C LEU A 75 -5.00 -17.73 10.49
N SER A 76 -5.20 -17.62 9.17
CA SER A 76 -4.12 -17.22 8.26
C SER A 76 -3.62 -15.80 8.54
N GLY A 77 -4.53 -14.87 8.87
CA GLY A 77 -4.18 -13.52 9.29
C GLY A 77 -3.38 -13.47 10.59
N MET A 78 -3.74 -14.28 11.60
CA MET A 78 -2.99 -14.38 12.85
C MET A 78 -1.60 -14.99 12.65
N LEU A 79 -1.48 -16.04 11.83
CA LEU A 79 -0.19 -16.62 11.46
C LEU A 79 0.70 -15.58 10.75
N MET A 80 0.13 -14.81 9.83
CA MET A 80 0.88 -13.75 9.14
C MET A 80 1.30 -12.63 10.09
N PHE A 81 0.40 -12.18 10.98
CA PHE A 81 0.71 -11.18 11.99
C PHE A 81 1.89 -11.60 12.86
N THR A 82 1.88 -12.84 13.35
CA THR A 82 2.97 -13.38 14.18
C THR A 82 4.29 -13.47 13.42
N ALA A 83 4.27 -13.90 12.15
CA ALA A 83 5.47 -13.94 11.33
C ALA A 83 6.01 -12.54 11.01
N ALA A 84 5.13 -11.59 10.67
CA ALA A 84 5.49 -10.20 10.42
C ALA A 84 6.11 -9.56 11.67
N ALA A 85 5.51 -9.79 12.84
CA ALA A 85 6.06 -9.34 14.11
C ALA A 85 7.44 -9.96 14.39
N GLY A 86 7.64 -11.24 14.07
CA GLY A 86 8.94 -11.92 14.17
C GLY A 86 10.00 -11.29 13.27
N VAL A 87 9.68 -11.03 12.00
CA VAL A 87 10.60 -10.38 11.05
C VAL A 87 10.97 -8.96 11.50
N GLN A 88 9.99 -8.17 11.94
CA GLN A 88 10.24 -6.82 12.45
C GLN A 88 11.04 -6.82 13.76
N ALA A 89 10.79 -7.77 14.66
CA ALA A 89 11.56 -7.93 15.90
C ALA A 89 13.01 -8.32 15.61
N LEU A 90 13.24 -9.21 14.63
CA LEU A 90 14.58 -9.58 14.16
C LEU A 90 15.31 -8.37 13.54
N ALA A 91 14.63 -7.61 12.69
CA ALA A 91 15.18 -6.39 12.10
C ALA A 91 15.56 -5.36 13.17
N PHE A 92 14.70 -5.18 14.18
CA PHE A 92 14.97 -4.29 15.32
C PHE A 92 16.15 -4.76 16.18
N TYR A 93 16.25 -6.07 16.45
CA TYR A 93 17.37 -6.64 17.19
C TYR A 93 18.70 -6.47 16.42
N ALA A 94 18.69 -6.74 15.11
CA ALA A 94 19.84 -6.53 14.23
C ALA A 94 20.28 -5.05 14.20
N ALA A 95 19.32 -4.12 14.10
CA ALA A 95 19.59 -2.69 14.11
C ALA A 95 20.23 -2.22 15.43
N ARG A 96 19.77 -2.73 16.59
CA ARG A 96 20.38 -2.42 17.89
C ARG A 96 21.82 -2.93 17.98
N LYS A 97 22.09 -4.13 17.47
CA LYS A 97 23.43 -4.73 17.49
C LYS A 97 24.41 -3.96 16.57
N SER A 98 23.94 -3.53 15.40
CA SER A 98 24.72 -2.76 14.42
C SER A 98 24.94 -1.30 14.83
N GLY A 99 23.94 -0.65 15.42
CA GLY A 99 23.99 0.77 15.82
C GLY A 99 25.01 1.09 16.92
N THR A 100 25.54 0.07 17.60
CA THR A 100 26.66 0.23 18.54
C THR A 100 28.00 0.45 17.81
N VAL A 101 28.09 0.11 16.52
CA VAL A 101 29.34 0.11 15.73
C VAL A 101 29.40 1.24 14.69
N GLU A 102 28.27 1.76 14.20
CA GLU A 102 28.19 2.58 12.98
C GLU A 102 28.15 4.12 13.16
N ARG A 103 28.32 4.66 14.37
CA ARG A 103 28.13 6.12 14.64
C ARG A 103 29.17 7.07 14.01
N LEU A 104 29.98 6.66 13.04
CA LEU A 104 31.08 7.45 12.46
C LEU A 104 30.95 7.83 10.98
N GLY A 105 29.89 7.46 10.26
CA GLY A 105 29.71 7.82 8.85
C GLY A 105 28.31 8.34 8.55
N ALA A 106 28.19 9.55 8.00
CA ALA A 106 26.92 10.03 7.45
C ALA A 106 26.48 9.13 6.27
N PRO A 107 25.20 8.75 6.16
CA PRO A 107 24.74 7.84 5.12
C PRO A 107 24.73 8.55 3.76
N ASN A 108 25.67 8.17 2.87
CA ASN A 108 25.65 8.58 1.47
C ASN A 108 24.62 7.73 0.71
N ILE A 109 23.52 8.35 0.29
CA ILE A 109 22.38 7.74 -0.43
C ILE A 109 22.79 7.11 -1.79
N LEU A 110 23.97 7.47 -2.32
CA LEU A 110 24.52 6.92 -3.56
C LEU A 110 25.47 5.73 -3.35
N VAL A 111 25.79 5.38 -2.10
CA VAL A 111 26.79 4.34 -1.74
C VAL A 111 26.14 3.01 -1.32
N ASP A 112 24.80 2.96 -1.18
CA ASP A 112 24.04 1.73 -0.87
C ASP A 112 24.09 0.62 -1.96
N GLU A 113 24.87 0.82 -3.03
CA GLU A 113 25.16 -0.20 -4.05
C GLU A 113 26.59 -0.78 -3.96
N GLU A 114 27.40 -0.40 -2.94
CA GLU A 114 28.67 -1.11 -2.66
C GLU A 114 28.40 -2.52 -2.11
N GLU A 115 29.15 -3.49 -2.63
CA GLU A 115 29.02 -4.92 -2.39
C GLU A 115 28.93 -5.23 -0.89
N VAL A 116 27.77 -5.70 -0.42
CA VAL A 116 27.63 -6.13 0.98
C VAL A 116 28.42 -7.43 1.15
N GLU A 117 29.48 -7.39 1.96
CA GLU A 117 30.20 -8.60 2.35
C GLU A 117 29.34 -9.45 3.28
N PHE A 118 28.89 -10.60 2.78
CA PHE A 118 28.03 -11.50 3.55
C PHE A 118 28.87 -12.52 4.34
N THR A 119 29.00 -12.29 5.64
CA THR A 119 29.80 -13.16 6.53
C THR A 119 29.06 -14.43 6.97
N ASN A 120 27.76 -14.34 7.30
CA ASN A 120 26.94 -15.45 7.83
C ASN A 120 25.46 -15.28 7.52
N CYS A 121 24.70 -16.38 7.51
CA CYS A 121 23.24 -16.40 7.23
C CYS A 121 22.40 -15.50 8.17
N VAL A 122 22.87 -15.26 9.39
CA VAL A 122 22.18 -14.45 10.44
C VAL A 122 23.07 -13.27 10.88
N SER A 123 24.02 -12.85 10.04
CA SER A 123 24.77 -11.62 10.30
C SER A 123 23.80 -10.43 10.35
N PRO A 124 24.01 -9.44 11.25
CA PRO A 124 23.20 -8.21 11.25
C PRO A 124 23.21 -7.50 9.89
N GLU A 125 24.29 -7.59 9.12
CA GLU A 125 24.40 -7.04 7.76
C GLU A 125 23.46 -7.77 6.78
N THR A 126 23.42 -9.10 6.85
CA THR A 126 22.53 -9.94 6.03
C THR A 126 21.07 -9.70 6.38
N LEU A 127 20.76 -9.57 7.67
CA LEU A 127 19.40 -9.27 8.14
C LEU A 127 18.95 -7.86 7.72
N ARG A 128 19.83 -6.86 7.83
CA ARG A 128 19.56 -5.49 7.38
C ARG A 128 19.38 -5.40 5.87
N PHE A 129 20.11 -6.22 5.12
CA PHE A 129 19.98 -6.33 3.67
C PHE A 129 18.66 -6.99 3.25
N ILE A 130 18.24 -8.06 3.95
CA ILE A 130 17.01 -8.78 3.62
C ILE A 130 15.78 -7.98 4.07
N ALA A 131 15.75 -7.53 5.33
CA ALA A 131 14.64 -6.78 5.92
C ALA A 131 15.18 -5.49 6.57
N PRO A 132 15.35 -4.41 5.80
CA PRO A 132 15.69 -3.11 6.37
C PRO A 132 14.60 -2.69 7.36
N GLY A 133 14.97 -2.53 8.63
CA GLY A 133 14.04 -2.08 9.68
C GLY A 133 13.41 -0.73 9.32
N LYS A 134 12.15 -0.53 9.70
CA LYS A 134 11.44 0.73 9.48
C LYS A 134 11.96 1.82 10.42
N ARG A 135 11.97 3.08 9.96
CA ARG A 135 12.48 4.23 10.72
C ARG A 135 11.58 4.60 11.90
N PHE A 136 10.27 4.51 11.72
CA PHE A 136 9.29 4.89 12.73
C PHE A 136 8.70 3.66 13.43
N GLY A 137 8.77 3.63 14.77
CA GLY A 137 8.19 2.54 15.56
C GLY A 137 6.68 2.37 15.37
N LEU A 138 5.95 3.47 15.13
CA LEU A 138 4.52 3.41 14.82
C LEU A 138 4.26 2.69 13.49
N ASN A 139 5.08 2.94 12.46
CA ASN A 139 4.97 2.26 11.17
C ASN A 139 5.26 0.76 11.29
N VAL A 140 6.16 0.36 12.20
CA VAL A 140 6.40 -1.07 12.48
C VAL A 140 5.10 -1.73 12.96
N VAL A 141 4.43 -1.15 13.94
CA VAL A 141 3.19 -1.69 14.51
C VAL A 141 2.06 -1.65 13.49
N LEU A 142 1.94 -0.55 12.74
CA LEU A 142 0.90 -0.40 11.74
C LEU A 142 1.07 -1.41 10.59
N HIS A 143 2.28 -1.55 10.04
CA HIS A 143 2.54 -2.49 8.95
C HIS A 143 2.37 -3.96 9.36
N THR A 144 2.70 -4.34 10.61
CA THR A 144 2.45 -5.71 11.08
C THR A 144 0.96 -6.01 11.21
N ILE A 145 0.19 -5.08 11.76
CA ILE A 145 -1.28 -5.21 11.84
C ILE A 145 -1.87 -5.31 10.43
N ILE A 146 -1.48 -4.41 9.52
CA ILE A 146 -2.00 -4.41 8.15
C ILE A 146 -1.61 -5.70 7.41
N SER A 147 -0.41 -6.23 7.61
CA SER A 147 -0.01 -7.52 7.03
C SER A 147 -0.90 -8.68 7.51
N GLY A 148 -1.19 -8.73 8.81
CA GLY A 148 -2.14 -9.73 9.34
C GLY A 148 -3.53 -9.61 8.70
N LEU A 149 -4.04 -8.39 8.59
CA LEU A 149 -5.34 -8.11 7.96
C LEU A 149 -5.33 -8.46 6.46
N LEU A 150 -4.29 -8.07 5.74
CA LEU A 150 -4.16 -8.28 4.30
C LEU A 150 -4.11 -9.78 3.98
N CYS A 151 -3.32 -10.57 4.71
CA CYS A 151 -3.27 -12.02 4.52
C CYS A 151 -4.59 -12.70 4.91
N GLY A 152 -5.23 -12.31 6.01
CA GLY A 152 -6.51 -12.88 6.43
C GLY A 152 -7.63 -12.59 5.44
N PHE A 153 -7.85 -11.31 5.12
CA PHE A 153 -8.83 -10.91 4.11
C PHE A 153 -8.48 -11.41 2.70
N GLY A 154 -7.20 -11.45 2.34
CA GLY A 154 -6.72 -12.03 1.08
C GLY A 154 -7.02 -13.52 0.98
N THR A 155 -6.85 -14.27 2.07
CA THR A 155 -7.27 -15.68 2.13
C THR A 155 -8.78 -15.80 1.92
N TRP A 156 -9.56 -14.92 2.55
CA TRP A 156 -11.01 -14.93 2.41
C TRP A 156 -11.46 -14.61 0.99
N TYR A 157 -10.78 -13.68 0.32
CA TYR A 157 -10.99 -13.28 -1.06
C TYR A 157 -10.69 -14.41 -2.05
N VAL A 158 -9.56 -15.11 -1.86
CA VAL A 158 -9.05 -16.12 -2.81
C VAL A 158 -9.59 -17.54 -2.55
N PHE A 159 -10.53 -17.76 -1.61
CA PHE A 159 -11.04 -19.10 -1.34
C PHE A 159 -11.54 -19.82 -2.60
N LEU A 160 -11.09 -21.07 -2.78
CA LEU A 160 -11.41 -21.84 -3.98
C LEU A 160 -12.93 -22.11 -4.12
N GLY A 161 -13.65 -22.27 -3.02
CA GLY A 161 -15.12 -22.41 -3.03
C GLY A 161 -15.82 -21.19 -3.61
N ARG A 162 -15.38 -19.99 -3.22
CA ARG A 162 -15.88 -18.72 -3.75
C ARG A 162 -15.56 -18.57 -5.23
N LEU A 163 -14.31 -18.80 -5.63
CA LEU A 163 -13.90 -18.73 -7.03
C LEU A 163 -14.66 -19.73 -7.91
N THR A 164 -14.96 -20.93 -7.40
CA THR A 164 -15.74 -21.93 -8.14
C THR A 164 -17.19 -21.51 -8.30
N SER A 165 -17.78 -20.89 -7.26
CA SER A 165 -19.11 -20.29 -7.34
C SER A 165 -19.19 -19.14 -8.35
N LEU A 166 -18.15 -18.30 -8.40
CA LEU A 166 -18.10 -17.15 -9.32
C LEU A 166 -17.94 -17.54 -10.79
N TYR A 167 -17.08 -18.51 -11.11
CA TYR A 167 -16.74 -18.86 -12.51
C TYR A 167 -17.41 -20.13 -13.03
N GLY A 168 -18.02 -20.95 -12.17
CA GLY A 168 -18.68 -22.20 -12.53
C GLY A 168 -17.75 -23.30 -13.08
N SER A 169 -16.42 -23.07 -13.11
CA SER A 169 -15.42 -23.99 -13.64
C SER A 169 -14.21 -24.08 -12.72
N ILE A 170 -13.93 -25.30 -12.23
CA ILE A 170 -12.82 -25.59 -11.33
C ILE A 170 -11.47 -25.19 -11.95
N GLY A 171 -11.29 -25.42 -13.26
CA GLY A 171 -10.04 -25.11 -13.95
C GLY A 171 -9.70 -23.62 -13.95
N VAL A 172 -10.69 -22.77 -14.25
CA VAL A 172 -10.52 -21.31 -14.21
C VAL A 172 -10.24 -20.85 -12.78
N SER A 173 -10.99 -21.36 -11.81
CA SER A 173 -10.83 -21.02 -10.40
C SER A 173 -9.44 -21.37 -9.86
N LEU A 174 -8.84 -22.49 -10.29
CA LEU A 174 -7.47 -22.85 -9.90
C LEU A 174 -6.42 -21.90 -10.47
N VAL A 175 -6.57 -21.48 -11.74
CA VAL A 175 -5.64 -20.51 -12.35
C VAL A 175 -5.74 -19.16 -11.65
N VAL A 176 -6.97 -18.68 -11.44
CA VAL A 176 -7.22 -17.42 -10.71
C VAL A 176 -6.68 -17.52 -9.27
N PHE A 177 -6.86 -18.65 -8.61
CA PHE A 177 -6.33 -18.91 -7.26
C PHE A 177 -4.82 -18.73 -7.19
N VAL A 178 -4.06 -19.45 -8.02
CA VAL A 178 -2.59 -19.42 -8.00
C VAL A 178 -2.07 -18.02 -8.33
N LEU A 179 -2.60 -17.39 -9.38
CA LEU A 179 -2.16 -16.05 -9.77
C LEU A 179 -2.54 -14.98 -8.74
N SER A 180 -3.69 -15.10 -8.09
CA SER A 180 -4.09 -14.18 -7.01
C SER A 180 -3.16 -14.29 -5.81
N TRP A 181 -2.69 -15.49 -5.45
CA TRP A 181 -1.69 -15.66 -4.40
C TRP A 181 -0.37 -14.98 -4.73
N VAL A 182 0.06 -15.01 -5.99
CA VAL A 182 1.25 -14.28 -6.44
C VAL A 182 1.07 -12.78 -6.22
N THR A 183 -0.08 -12.20 -6.60
CA THR A 183 -0.38 -10.78 -6.35
C THR A 183 -0.37 -10.44 -4.86
N LEU A 184 -0.97 -11.28 -4.01
CA LEU A 184 -0.95 -11.11 -2.55
C LEU A 184 0.47 -11.15 -1.97
N CYS A 185 1.29 -12.12 -2.39
CA CYS A 185 2.68 -12.24 -1.94
C CYS A 185 3.51 -11.01 -2.31
N ILE A 186 3.31 -10.46 -3.52
CA ILE A 186 4.00 -9.26 -3.99
C ILE A 186 3.70 -8.05 -3.10
N ALA A 187 2.44 -7.87 -2.68
CA ALA A 187 2.05 -6.76 -1.82
C ALA A 187 2.51 -6.94 -0.36
N GLU A 188 2.35 -8.15 0.19
CA GLU A 188 2.82 -8.48 1.55
C GLU A 188 4.33 -8.32 1.70
N TYR A 189 5.09 -8.79 0.70
CA TYR A 189 6.55 -8.63 0.70
C TYR A 189 6.94 -7.15 0.70
N SER A 190 6.24 -6.32 -0.10
CA SER A 190 6.48 -4.88 -0.16
C SER A 190 6.20 -4.16 1.17
N LEU A 191 5.28 -4.68 1.97
CA LEU A 191 4.88 -4.10 3.24
C LEU A 191 5.90 -4.43 4.36
N ILE A 192 6.27 -5.71 4.48
CA ILE A 192 7.05 -6.23 5.61
C ILE A 192 8.54 -6.13 5.37
N VAL A 193 9.00 -6.57 4.20
CA VAL A 193 10.42 -6.87 3.95
C VAL A 193 11.10 -5.67 3.33
N ASN A 194 10.74 -5.30 2.11
CA ASN A 194 11.39 -4.21 1.41
C ASN A 194 10.40 -3.47 0.53
N THR A 195 10.44 -2.13 0.56
CA THR A 195 9.59 -1.30 -0.28
C THR A 195 9.97 -1.45 -1.74
N ALA A 196 8.97 -1.70 -2.60
CA ALA A 196 9.19 -1.73 -4.03
C ALA A 196 9.66 -0.36 -4.56
N THR A 197 10.59 -0.37 -5.52
CA THR A 197 10.95 0.80 -6.32
C THR A 197 9.88 1.01 -7.38
N GLU A 198 8.87 1.80 -7.08
CA GLU A 198 7.80 2.11 -8.05
C GLU A 198 8.28 3.14 -9.07
N THR A 199 7.86 3.01 -10.32
CA THR A 199 8.23 3.93 -11.41
C THR A 199 7.59 5.31 -11.25
N ALA A 200 6.47 5.39 -10.52
CA ALA A 200 5.69 6.60 -10.31
C ALA A 200 6.11 7.40 -9.05
N THR A 201 6.97 6.86 -8.18
CA THR A 201 7.35 7.51 -6.91
C THR A 201 8.85 7.71 -6.78
N PHE A 202 9.24 8.88 -6.27
CA PHE A 202 10.62 9.15 -5.94
C PHE A 202 10.88 8.80 -4.46
N GLN A 203 11.53 7.66 -4.21
CA GLN A 203 11.70 7.13 -2.84
C GLN A 203 12.39 8.10 -1.87
N ALA A 204 13.26 9.00 -2.34
CA ALA A 204 13.90 9.97 -1.43
C ALA A 204 12.95 11.07 -0.92
N GLN A 205 11.75 11.20 -1.50
CA GLN A 205 10.68 12.07 -1.01
C GLN A 205 9.76 11.36 0.00
N ASP A 206 9.86 10.04 0.18
CA ASP A 206 9.03 9.29 1.11
C ASP A 206 9.50 9.47 2.56
N THR A 207 9.14 10.62 3.14
CA THR A 207 9.56 11.01 4.49
C THR A 207 8.86 10.19 5.58
N TYR A 208 7.65 9.70 5.31
CA TYR A 208 6.78 9.03 6.28
C TYR A 208 6.63 7.52 6.04
N GLU A 209 7.34 6.95 5.07
CA GLU A 209 7.24 5.53 4.66
C GLU A 209 5.81 5.13 4.28
N ILE A 210 5.13 5.98 3.50
CA ILE A 210 3.75 5.76 3.06
C ILE A 210 3.71 4.84 1.82
N THR A 211 4.77 4.83 1.00
CA THR A 211 4.88 4.02 -0.22
C THR A 211 4.59 2.52 0.00
N PRO A 212 5.09 1.83 1.05
CA PRO A 212 4.77 0.41 1.27
C PRO A 212 3.27 0.09 1.41
N LEU A 213 2.43 1.09 1.71
CA LEU A 213 0.98 0.93 1.86
C LEU A 213 0.22 1.00 0.53
N THR A 214 0.83 1.44 -0.57
CA THR A 214 0.13 1.61 -1.86
C THR A 214 -0.46 0.29 -2.34
N ARG A 215 0.35 -0.78 -2.38
CA ARG A 215 -0.07 -2.10 -2.90
C ARG A 215 -1.13 -2.77 -2.02
N PRO A 216 -0.97 -2.85 -0.67
CA PRO A 216 -2.04 -3.31 0.22
C PRO A 216 -3.35 -2.55 0.04
N LEU A 217 -3.30 -1.22 -0.11
CA LEU A 217 -4.51 -0.40 -0.27
C LEU A 217 -5.29 -0.77 -1.54
N TYR A 218 -4.61 -0.93 -2.67
CA TYR A 218 -5.26 -1.39 -3.89
C TYR A 218 -5.91 -2.77 -3.68
N ILE A 219 -5.25 -3.70 -3.01
CA ILE A 219 -5.84 -5.01 -2.72
C ILE A 219 -7.09 -4.87 -1.84
N PHE A 220 -7.06 -4.05 -0.78
CA PHE A 220 -8.22 -3.82 0.08
C PHE A 220 -9.42 -3.25 -0.68
N ILE A 221 -9.21 -2.40 -1.70
CA ILE A 221 -10.29 -1.90 -2.55
C ILE A 221 -11.00 -3.07 -3.28
N PHE A 222 -10.24 -4.03 -3.83
CA PHE A 222 -10.82 -5.19 -4.52
C PHE A 222 -11.57 -6.10 -3.54
N ILE A 223 -10.98 -6.32 -2.37
CA ILE A 223 -11.61 -7.10 -1.30
C ILE A 223 -12.90 -6.43 -0.83
N ALA A 224 -12.92 -5.11 -0.68
CA ALA A 224 -14.12 -4.39 -0.26
C ALA A 224 -15.29 -4.59 -1.22
N VAL A 225 -15.04 -4.62 -2.54
CA VAL A 225 -16.10 -4.88 -3.54
C VAL A 225 -16.59 -6.33 -3.47
N ASP A 226 -15.69 -7.31 -3.27
CA ASP A 226 -16.11 -8.71 -3.09
C ASP A 226 -16.88 -8.93 -1.77
N LEU A 227 -16.50 -8.27 -0.68
CA LEU A 227 -17.27 -8.28 0.55
C LEU A 227 -18.65 -7.63 0.36
N ALA A 228 -18.73 -6.53 -0.40
CA ALA A 228 -20.00 -5.91 -0.74
C ALA A 228 -20.90 -6.87 -1.52
N ASP A 229 -20.37 -7.63 -2.48
CA ASP A 229 -21.12 -8.65 -3.20
C ASP A 229 -21.62 -9.77 -2.28
N ARG A 230 -20.79 -10.21 -1.32
CA ARG A 230 -21.16 -11.27 -0.36
C ARG A 230 -22.27 -10.87 0.61
N PHE A 231 -22.28 -9.62 1.06
CA PHE A 231 -23.23 -9.15 2.07
C PHE A 231 -24.44 -8.43 1.48
N SER A 232 -24.44 -8.15 0.18
CA SER A 232 -25.59 -7.59 -0.52
C SER A 232 -26.54 -8.69 -0.97
N ASN A 233 -27.81 -8.33 -1.17
CA ASN A 233 -28.73 -9.18 -1.91
C ASN A 233 -28.17 -9.45 -3.33
N PRO A 234 -28.52 -10.58 -3.97
CA PRO A 234 -27.98 -10.94 -5.28
C PRO A 234 -28.33 -9.87 -6.32
N VAL A 235 -27.34 -9.02 -6.64
CA VAL A 235 -27.40 -8.01 -7.69
C VAL A 235 -26.50 -8.48 -8.82
N PRO A 236 -27.04 -8.79 -10.02
CA PRO A 236 -26.25 -9.38 -11.10
C PRO A 236 -25.13 -8.46 -11.60
N GLU A 237 -25.35 -7.14 -11.55
CA GLU A 237 -24.34 -6.14 -11.92
C GLU A 237 -23.14 -6.15 -10.97
N LEU A 238 -23.38 -6.31 -9.66
CA LEU A 238 -22.35 -6.38 -8.64
C LEU A 238 -21.53 -7.66 -8.76
N GLN A 239 -22.19 -8.78 -9.07
CA GLN A 239 -21.52 -10.05 -9.34
C GLN A 239 -20.61 -9.97 -10.58
N LEU A 240 -21.07 -9.32 -11.66
CA LEU A 240 -20.26 -9.10 -12.86
C LEU A 240 -19.06 -8.18 -12.56
N ALA A 241 -19.28 -7.10 -11.80
CA ALA A 241 -18.21 -6.24 -11.34
C ALA A 241 -17.19 -7.02 -10.49
N CYS A 242 -17.65 -7.90 -9.59
CA CYS A 242 -16.80 -8.76 -8.79
C CYS A 242 -15.96 -9.71 -9.66
N GLN A 243 -16.56 -10.37 -10.66
CA GLN A 243 -15.85 -11.26 -11.59
C GLN A 243 -14.78 -10.52 -12.40
N THR A 244 -15.09 -9.34 -12.92
CA THR A 244 -14.15 -8.52 -13.70
C THR A 244 -13.01 -8.01 -12.84
N LEU A 245 -13.28 -7.61 -11.58
CA LEU A 245 -12.25 -7.21 -10.63
C LEU A 245 -11.34 -8.37 -10.25
N HIS A 246 -11.84 -9.60 -10.07
CA HIS A 246 -10.97 -10.77 -9.84
C HIS A 246 -10.02 -11.03 -11.02
N VAL A 247 -10.43 -10.76 -12.26
CA VAL A 247 -9.54 -10.83 -13.43
C VAL A 247 -8.53 -9.68 -13.41
N LEU A 248 -8.98 -8.45 -13.15
CA LEU A 248 -8.10 -7.28 -13.05
C LEU A 248 -7.06 -7.42 -11.92
N PHE A 249 -7.42 -8.10 -10.83
CA PHE A 249 -6.55 -8.41 -9.70
C PHE A 249 -5.30 -9.22 -10.11
N LEU A 250 -5.41 -10.06 -11.15
CA LEU A 250 -4.27 -10.82 -11.69
C LEU A 250 -3.26 -9.90 -12.41
N PHE A 251 -3.73 -8.78 -12.93
CA PHE A 251 -2.92 -7.82 -13.67
C PHE A 251 -2.38 -6.67 -12.81
N LEU A 252 -2.75 -6.61 -11.52
CA LEU A 252 -2.26 -5.60 -10.57
C LEU A 252 -0.72 -5.49 -10.53
N PRO A 253 0.05 -6.60 -10.51
CA PRO A 253 1.50 -6.54 -10.57
C PRO A 253 2.05 -5.82 -11.80
N LEU A 254 1.39 -5.99 -12.96
CA LEU A 254 1.77 -5.29 -14.19
C LEU A 254 1.39 -3.81 -14.13
N LEU A 255 0.21 -3.49 -13.59
CA LEU A 255 -0.23 -2.10 -13.43
C LEU A 255 0.68 -1.30 -12.49
N TRP A 256 1.15 -1.93 -11.40
CA TRP A 256 2.17 -1.35 -10.52
C TRP A 256 3.51 -1.18 -11.23
N ALA A 257 3.96 -2.18 -11.99
CA ALA A 257 5.22 -2.11 -12.73
C ALA A 257 5.23 -1.02 -13.80
N LEU A 258 4.10 -0.81 -14.48
CA LEU A 258 3.91 0.25 -15.48
C LEU A 258 3.70 1.63 -14.86
N GLY A 259 3.48 1.74 -13.55
CA GLY A 259 3.16 3.01 -12.89
C GLY A 259 1.81 3.58 -13.34
N ALA A 260 0.89 2.72 -13.79
CA ALA A 260 -0.45 3.14 -14.23
C ALA A 260 -1.36 3.52 -13.05
N LEU A 261 -1.04 3.01 -11.85
CA LEU A 261 -1.77 3.30 -10.62
C LEU A 261 -1.09 4.46 -9.86
N PRO A 262 -1.86 5.47 -9.42
CA PRO A 262 -1.31 6.59 -8.69
C PRO A 262 -0.76 6.18 -7.31
N PRO A 263 0.24 6.88 -6.77
CA PRO A 263 0.66 6.67 -5.39
C PRO A 263 -0.41 7.14 -4.39
N LEU A 264 -0.28 6.70 -3.14
CA LEU A 264 -1.33 6.86 -2.14
C LEU A 264 -1.57 8.34 -1.76
N ASP A 265 -0.51 9.11 -1.65
CA ASP A 265 -0.57 10.55 -1.40
C ASP A 265 -1.35 11.28 -2.50
N ALA A 266 -1.00 11.02 -3.76
CA ALA A 266 -1.70 11.61 -4.91
C ALA A 266 -3.17 11.17 -4.96
N LEU A 267 -3.44 9.88 -4.77
CA LEU A 267 -4.79 9.33 -4.82
C LEU A 267 -5.68 9.91 -3.71
N LEU A 268 -5.18 10.00 -2.48
CA LEU A 268 -5.94 10.52 -1.34
C LEU A 268 -6.21 12.01 -1.50
N PHE A 269 -5.21 12.83 -1.82
CA PHE A 269 -5.42 14.27 -1.98
C PHE A 269 -6.32 14.57 -3.17
N TRP A 270 -6.13 13.89 -4.30
CA TRP A 270 -7.01 14.02 -5.45
C TRP A 270 -8.45 13.61 -5.09
N GLY A 271 -8.64 12.46 -4.45
CA GLY A 271 -9.95 11.95 -4.06
C GLY A 271 -10.67 12.87 -3.06
N MET A 272 -9.95 13.40 -2.07
CA MET A 272 -10.48 14.39 -1.13
C MET A 272 -10.96 15.66 -1.85
N GLU A 273 -10.20 16.13 -2.83
CA GLU A 273 -10.61 17.28 -3.65
C GLU A 273 -11.85 16.96 -4.50
N GLN A 274 -11.92 15.77 -5.12
CA GLN A 274 -13.10 15.36 -5.89
C GLN A 274 -14.36 15.30 -5.00
N VAL A 275 -14.25 14.72 -3.81
CA VAL A 275 -15.38 14.66 -2.85
C VAL A 275 -15.74 16.07 -2.36
N LEU A 276 -14.77 16.93 -2.10
CA LEU A 276 -15.04 18.30 -1.68
C LEU A 276 -15.77 19.08 -2.78
N VAL A 277 -15.28 19.03 -4.01
CA VAL A 277 -15.82 19.82 -5.13
C VAL A 277 -17.15 19.26 -5.62
N PHE A 278 -17.19 17.97 -5.98
CA PHE A 278 -18.38 17.36 -6.59
C PHE A 278 -19.37 16.83 -5.57
N GLY A 279 -18.90 16.34 -4.41
CA GLY A 279 -19.77 15.80 -3.36
C GLY A 279 -20.31 16.87 -2.41
N MET A 280 -19.46 17.80 -1.98
CA MET A 280 -19.81 18.80 -0.96
C MET A 280 -20.01 20.22 -1.52
N GLY A 281 -19.77 20.44 -2.82
CA GLY A 281 -19.94 21.74 -3.47
C GLY A 281 -18.89 22.80 -3.09
N GLY A 282 -17.72 22.37 -2.59
CA GLY A 282 -16.60 23.24 -2.28
C GLY A 282 -15.82 23.71 -3.51
N SER A 283 -14.84 24.59 -3.30
CA SER A 283 -13.94 25.06 -4.36
C SER A 283 -12.63 24.25 -4.42
N PRO A 284 -11.94 24.23 -5.58
CA PRO A 284 -10.61 23.61 -5.69
C PRO A 284 -9.58 24.26 -4.77
N MET A 285 -8.67 23.45 -4.22
CA MET A 285 -7.77 23.88 -3.15
C MET A 285 -6.31 23.89 -3.63
N SER A 286 -5.67 25.05 -3.55
CA SER A 286 -4.30 25.24 -4.04
C SER A 286 -3.21 24.69 -3.10
N SER A 287 -3.56 24.27 -1.88
CA SER A 287 -2.60 23.69 -0.92
C SER A 287 -3.20 22.54 -0.12
N ASN A 288 -2.37 21.55 0.21
CA ASN A 288 -2.79 20.33 0.92
C ASN A 288 -3.37 20.64 2.31
N VAL A 289 -2.79 21.61 3.03
CA VAL A 289 -3.28 22.02 4.36
C VAL A 289 -4.66 22.65 4.26
N ARG A 290 -4.90 23.50 3.25
CA ARG A 290 -6.19 24.13 3.04
C ARG A 290 -7.24 23.10 2.61
N LEU A 291 -6.85 22.15 1.76
CA LEU A 291 -7.69 21.02 1.38
C LEU A 291 -8.12 20.21 2.60
N LEU A 292 -7.18 19.80 3.46
CA LEU A 292 -7.48 19.04 4.68
C LEU A 292 -8.44 19.79 5.60
N LEU A 293 -8.21 21.08 5.83
CA LEU A 293 -9.05 21.91 6.69
C LEU A 293 -10.46 22.08 6.10
N MET A 294 -10.57 22.45 4.83
CA MET A 294 -11.87 22.65 4.17
C MET A 294 -12.65 21.35 4.08
N PHE A 295 -11.98 20.24 3.78
CA PHE A 295 -12.60 18.92 3.78
C PHE A 295 -13.11 18.52 5.17
N ALA A 296 -12.30 18.72 6.22
CA ALA A 296 -12.68 18.39 7.59
C ALA A 296 -13.90 19.21 8.07
N VAL A 297 -13.91 20.52 7.81
CA VAL A 297 -15.03 21.39 8.18
C VAL A 297 -16.29 21.03 7.38
N SER A 298 -16.16 20.80 6.07
CA SER A 298 -17.30 20.42 5.21
C SER A 298 -17.89 19.08 5.64
N THR A 299 -17.04 18.09 5.94
CA THR A 299 -17.47 16.79 6.48
C THR A 299 -18.19 16.96 7.82
N GLY A 300 -17.67 17.81 8.71
CA GLY A 300 -18.31 18.13 9.99
C GLY A 300 -19.71 18.74 9.81
N ILE A 301 -19.88 19.63 8.83
CA ILE A 301 -21.19 20.21 8.47
C ILE A 301 -22.14 19.11 7.95
N THR A 302 -21.66 18.20 7.09
CA THR A 302 -22.47 17.07 6.61
C THR A 302 -22.94 16.17 7.76
N VAL A 303 -22.06 15.90 8.73
CA VAL A 303 -22.40 15.12 9.93
C VAL A 303 -23.42 15.87 10.80
N CYS A 304 -23.25 17.17 11.03
CA CYS A 304 -24.22 17.99 11.76
C CYS A 304 -25.60 17.98 11.07
N ASN A 305 -25.64 18.09 9.74
CA ASN A 305 -26.86 18.03 8.96
C ASN A 305 -27.64 16.72 9.16
N TYR A 306 -26.94 15.60 9.28
CA TYR A 306 -27.56 14.29 9.54
C TYR A 306 -28.36 14.27 10.85
N PHE A 307 -27.96 15.03 11.86
CA PHE A 307 -28.64 15.08 13.16
C PHE A 307 -29.79 16.08 13.23
N ILE A 308 -30.02 16.91 12.21
CA ILE A 308 -31.11 17.90 12.20
C ILE A 308 -32.39 17.23 11.68
N PRO A 309 -33.45 17.07 12.50
CA PRO A 309 -34.66 16.35 12.11
C PRO A 309 -35.58 17.17 11.19
N SER A 310 -35.39 18.49 11.09
CA SER A 310 -36.22 19.38 10.28
C SER A 310 -35.56 19.71 8.95
N ALA A 311 -36.27 19.46 7.83
CA ALA A 311 -35.77 19.77 6.49
C ALA A 311 -35.43 21.27 6.31
N LEU A 312 -36.26 22.16 6.88
CA LEU A 312 -36.00 23.60 6.87
C LEU A 312 -34.74 23.95 7.68
N GLY A 313 -34.51 23.29 8.81
CA GLY A 313 -33.30 23.48 9.62
C GLY A 313 -32.03 23.07 8.87
N VAL A 314 -32.07 21.94 8.16
CA VAL A 314 -30.96 21.47 7.31
C VAL A 314 -30.64 22.50 6.23
N VAL A 315 -31.66 23.04 5.54
CA VAL A 315 -31.46 24.03 4.48
C VAL A 315 -30.86 25.32 5.04
N LEU A 316 -31.41 25.87 6.13
CA LEU A 316 -30.88 27.11 6.73
C LEU A 316 -29.46 26.93 7.25
N PHE A 317 -29.17 25.81 7.92
CA PHE A 317 -27.84 25.51 8.42
C PHE A 317 -26.82 25.34 7.29
N SER A 318 -27.20 24.62 6.23
CA SER A 318 -26.32 24.41 5.07
C SER A 318 -26.04 25.70 4.30
N VAL A 319 -27.06 26.55 4.10
CA VAL A 319 -26.89 27.84 3.40
C VAL A 319 -26.00 28.79 4.22
N THR A 320 -26.22 28.88 5.53
CA THR A 320 -25.43 29.76 6.40
C THR A 320 -23.97 29.30 6.51
N THR A 321 -23.73 28.01 6.72
CA THR A 321 -22.37 27.45 6.79
C THR A 321 -21.66 27.48 5.44
N GLY A 322 -22.36 27.19 4.34
CA GLY A 322 -21.84 27.32 2.98
C GLY A 322 -21.43 28.77 2.67
N PHE A 323 -22.24 29.75 3.05
CA PHE A 323 -21.88 31.16 2.91
C PHE A 323 -20.62 31.50 3.72
N LEU A 324 -20.55 31.09 4.99
CA LEU A 324 -19.38 31.32 5.84
C LEU A 324 -18.10 30.71 5.25
N LEU A 325 -18.17 29.50 4.68
CA LEU A 325 -17.03 28.84 4.04
C LEU A 325 -16.60 29.50 2.72
N SER A 326 -17.52 30.20 2.05
CA SER A 326 -17.21 30.94 0.82
C SER A 326 -16.46 32.25 1.06
N LEU A 327 -16.43 32.74 2.31
CA LEU A 327 -15.77 34.01 2.63
C LEU A 327 -14.25 33.87 2.61
N ASP A 328 -13.59 34.70 1.81
CA ASP A 328 -12.14 34.84 1.81
C ASP A 328 -11.68 35.73 2.97
N LEU A 329 -11.48 35.11 4.14
CA LEU A 329 -11.01 35.81 5.34
C LEU A 329 -9.53 36.24 5.28
N SER A 330 -8.78 35.82 4.25
CA SER A 330 -7.38 36.19 4.10
C SER A 330 -7.19 37.70 3.87
N GLN A 331 -8.17 38.34 3.23
CA GLN A 331 -8.17 39.79 2.94
C GLN A 331 -8.46 40.65 4.19
N VAL A 332 -9.15 40.09 5.18
CA VAL A 332 -9.47 40.78 6.44
C VAL A 332 -8.20 40.98 7.28
N GLY A 333 -7.28 40.01 7.25
CA GLY A 333 -5.98 40.10 7.91
C GLY A 333 -5.06 41.16 7.30
N SER A 334 -5.11 41.36 5.97
CA SER A 334 -4.37 42.46 5.31
C SER A 334 -4.94 43.84 5.62
N LEU A 335 -6.26 43.96 5.80
CA LEU A 335 -6.92 45.21 6.19
C LEU A 335 -6.66 45.59 7.66
N SER A 336 -6.47 44.59 8.53
CA SER A 336 -6.13 44.82 9.94
C SER A 336 -4.66 45.19 10.16
N LYS A 337 -3.77 44.94 9.18
CA LYS A 337 -2.40 45.45 9.21
C LYS A 337 -2.42 46.90 8.74
N SER A 338 -2.43 47.83 9.71
CA SER A 338 -2.27 49.27 9.47
C SER A 338 -1.08 49.56 8.55
N PRO A 339 -1.14 50.54 7.63
CA PRO A 339 -0.05 50.91 6.71
C PRO A 339 1.09 51.64 7.44
N ARG A 340 1.67 51.04 8.48
CA ARG A 340 2.76 51.64 9.26
C ARG A 340 4.16 51.04 8.99
N GLU A 341 4.28 50.07 8.08
CA GLU A 341 5.57 49.50 7.70
C GLU A 341 5.93 49.65 6.21
N ALA A 342 5.38 50.66 5.52
CA ALA A 342 5.80 51.02 4.15
C ALA A 342 6.83 52.17 4.11
N PHE A 343 7.25 52.69 5.26
CA PHE A 343 8.35 53.65 5.38
C PHE A 343 9.27 53.26 6.55
N ARG A 344 10.13 52.28 6.32
CA ARG A 344 11.47 52.23 6.92
C ARG A 344 12.41 51.40 6.10
#